data_AF-A0A2J0N543-F1
#
_entry.id   AF-A0A2J0N543-F1
#
_cell.length_a   1.000
_cell.length_b   1.000
_cell.length_c   1.000
_cell.angle_alpha   90.00
_cell.angle_beta   90.00
_cell.angle_gamma   90.00
#
_symmetry.space_group_name_H-M   'P 1'
#
loop_
_entity.id
_entity.type
_entity.pdbx_description
1 polymer ?
#
loop_
_entity_poly.entity_id
_entity_poly.type
_entity_poly.pdbx_seq_one_letter_code
_entity_poly.pdbx_strand_id
1 'polypeptide(L)' 'MPCMIGLGAKKEKFDLALSYEPFDCIECGSCSFVCPSNIPLVQLIKLAKLKVKRQ' A
#
# COMPACT_ATOMS: atom_id res chain seq x y z
N MET A 1 1.76 -7.30 -4.99
CA MET A 1 0.62 -6.74 -5.76
C MET A 1 -0.03 -5.58 -4.98
N PRO A 2 -0.27 -4.39 -5.58
CA PRO A 2 -0.62 -3.15 -4.87
C PRO A 2 -1.88 -3.23 -3.99
N CYS A 3 -2.91 -3.95 -4.45
CA CYS A 3 -4.15 -4.13 -3.68
C CYS A 3 -3.92 -4.82 -2.33
N MET A 4 -3.02 -5.81 -2.27
CA MET A 4 -2.76 -6.54 -1.02
C MET A 4 -2.01 -5.67 -0.01
N ILE A 5 -1.05 -4.85 -0.48
CA ILE A 5 -0.37 -3.85 0.36
C ILE A 5 -1.39 -2.87 0.91
N GLY A 6 -2.25 -2.32 0.05
CA GLY A 6 -3.28 -1.37 0.47
C GLY A 6 -4.29 -1.97 1.45
N LEU A 7 -4.71 -3.22 1.22
CA LEU A 7 -5.62 -3.92 2.12
C LEU A 7 -4.97 -4.24 3.47
N GLY A 8 -3.69 -4.65 3.47
CA GLY A 8 -2.90 -4.87 4.67
C GLY A 8 -2.77 -3.59 5.49
N ALA A 9 -2.46 -2.46 4.84
CA ALA A 9 -2.39 -1.14 5.46
C ALA A 9 -3.73 -0.73 6.09
N LYS A 10 -4.85 -0.95 5.38
CA LYS A 10 -6.19 -0.62 5.86
C LYS A 10 -6.62 -1.48 7.06
N LYS A 11 -6.16 -2.73 7.13
CA LYS A 11 -6.42 -3.67 8.24
C LYS A 11 -5.35 -3.64 9.34
N GLU A 12 -4.43 -2.68 9.30
CA GLU A 12 -3.29 -2.55 10.23
C GLU A 12 -2.39 -3.80 10.27
N LYS A 13 -2.45 -4.64 9.23
CA LYS A 13 -1.59 -5.82 9.04
C LYS A 13 -0.35 -5.43 8.25
N PHE A 14 0.57 -4.73 8.90
CA PHE A 14 1.81 -4.26 8.27
C PHE A 14 2.77 -5.40 7.91
N ASP A 15 2.74 -6.50 8.67
CA ASP A 15 3.52 -7.72 8.39
C ASP A 15 3.15 -8.33 7.03
N LEU A 16 1.84 -8.45 6.78
CA LEU A 16 1.32 -8.88 5.48
C LEU A 16 1.61 -7.84 4.39
N ALA A 17 1.58 -6.54 4.70
CA ALA A 17 1.94 -5.52 3.73
C ALA A 17 3.43 -5.61 3.34
N LEU A 18 4.30 -5.97 4.29
CA LEU A 18 5.76 -6.11 4.11
C LEU A 18 6.12 -7.29 3.21
N SER A 19 5.41 -8.41 3.31
CA SER A 19 5.63 -9.59 2.46
C SER A 19 5.38 -9.35 0.97
N TYR A 20 4.72 -8.24 0.61
CA TYR A 20 4.50 -7.81 -0.76
C TYR A 20 5.44 -6.68 -1.22
N GLU A 21 6.53 -6.44 -0.49
CA GLU A 21 7.58 -5.47 -0.85
C GLU A 21 7.04 -4.05 -1.11
N PRO A 22 6.45 -3.40 -0.09
CA PRO A 22 5.83 -2.09 -0.26
C PRO A 22 6.83 -0.99 -0.61
N PHE A 23 8.12 -1.22 -0.38
CA PHE A 23 9.21 -0.30 -0.72
C PHE A 23 9.53 -0.24 -2.21
N ASP A 24 9.20 -1.28 -2.98
CA ASP A 24 9.40 -1.31 -4.43
C ASP A 24 8.43 -0.36 -5.17
N CYS A 25 7.27 -0.09 -4.55
CA CYS A 25 6.32 0.87 -5.10
C CYS A 25 6.87 2.29 -5.06
N ILE A 26 7.09 2.93 -6.21
CA ILE A 26 7.56 4.33 -6.31
C ILE A 26 6.46 5.39 -6.14
N GLU A 27 5.26 5.00 -5.68
CA GLU A 27 4.14 5.93 -5.43
C GLU A 27 3.63 6.68 -6.68
N CYS A 28 3.73 6.07 -7.87
CA CYS A 28 3.39 6.69 -9.16
C CYS A 28 1.89 6.97 -9.39
N GLY A 29 0.97 6.34 -8.66
CA GLY A 29 -0.48 6.59 -8.82
C GLY A 29 -1.21 5.78 -9.88
N SER A 30 -0.53 5.03 -10.75
CA SER A 30 -1.20 4.26 -11.80
C SER A 30 -2.24 3.28 -11.25
N CYS A 31 -1.94 2.63 -10.13
CA CYS A 31 -2.86 1.69 -9.48
C CYS A 31 -4.11 2.36 -8.89
N SER A 32 -4.00 3.60 -8.42
CA SER A 32 -5.13 4.36 -7.88
C SER A 32 -6.00 4.91 -9.00
N PHE A 33 -5.40 5.26 -10.14
CA PHE A 33 -6.11 5.81 -11.30
C PHE A 33 -6.90 4.73 -12.05
N VAL A 34 -6.32 3.54 -12.22
CA VAL A 34 -6.99 2.43 -12.94
C VAL A 34 -8.05 1.70 -12.10
N CYS A 35 -8.09 1.94 -10.78
CA CYS A 35 -8.95 1.19 -9.88
C CYS A 35 -10.43 1.55 -10.12
N PRO A 36 -11.28 0.60 -10.55
CA PRO A 36 -12.70 0.88 -10.80
C PRO A 36 -13.47 1.22 -9.51
N SER A 37 -12.93 0.84 -8.35
CA SER A 37 -13.53 1.12 -7.03
C SER A 37 -13.01 2.41 -6.38
N ASN A 38 -12.23 3.23 -7.10
CA ASN A 38 -11.67 4.50 -6.60
C ASN A 38 -10.92 4.37 -5.26
N ILE A 39 -10.21 3.25 -5.06
CA ILE A 39 -9.46 3.02 -3.82
C ILE A 39 -8.16 3.85 -3.88
N PRO A 40 -7.87 4.68 -2.86
CA PRO A 40 -6.66 5.49 -2.81
C PRO A 40 -5.43 4.63 -2.45
N LEU A 41 -5.01 3.74 -3.36
CA LEU A 41 -3.96 2.76 -3.12
C LEU A 41 -2.61 3.41 -2.78
N VAL A 42 -2.25 4.51 -3.45
CA VAL A 42 -0.99 5.24 -3.15
C VAL A 42 -0.98 5.73 -1.71
N GLN A 43 -2.08 6.29 -1.24
CA GLN A 43 -2.20 6.80 0.12
C GLN A 43 -2.00 5.67 1.15
N LEU A 44 -2.60 4.51 0.89
CA LEU A 44 -2.48 3.32 1.75
C LEU A 44 -1.05 2.75 1.73
N ILE A 45 -0.41 2.68 0.57
CA ILE A 45 0.98 2.22 0.44
C ILE A 45 1.94 3.16 1.16
N LYS A 46 1.73 4.48 1.04
CA LYS A 46 2.50 5.49 1.76
C LYS A 46 2.35 5.35 3.28
N LEU A 47 1.12 5.10 3.74
CA LEU A 47 0.82 4.81 5.14
C LEU A 47 1.53 3.53 5.63
N ALA A 48 1.52 2.47 4.82
CA ALA A 48 2.24 1.23 5.11
C ALA A 48 3.74 1.48 5.24
N LYS A 49 4.36 2.16 4.27
CA LYS A 49 5.79 2.53 4.31
C LYS A 49 6.15 3.35 5.56
N LEU A 50 5.31 4.32 5.93
CA LEU A 50 5.53 5.17 7.11
C LEU A 50 5.45 4.38 8.41
N LYS A 51 4.48 3.46 8.52
CA LYS A 51 4.29 2.60 9.68
C LYS A 51 5.43 1.58 9.82
N VAL A 52 5.82 0.93 8.72
CA VAL A 52 6.95 -0.01 8.69
C VAL A 52 8.27 0.69 9.00
N LYS A 53 8.53 1.90 8.46
CA LYS A 53 9.76 2.67 8.79
C LYS A 53 9.84 3.13 10.25
N ARG A 54 8.71 3.17 10.97
CA ARG A 54 8.65 3.56 12.39
C ARG A 54 8.70 2.37 13.34
N GLN A 55 8.77 1.15 12.82
CA GLN A 55 8.90 -0.08 13.60
C GLN A 55 10.36 -0.53 13.58
#